data_AF-K6EB91-F1
#
_entry.id   AF-K6EB91-F1
#
_cell.length_a   1.000
_cell.length_b   1.000
_cell.length_c   1.000
_cell.angle_alpha   90.00
_cell.angle_beta   90.00
_cell.angle_gamma   90.00
#
_symmetry.space_group_name_H-M   'P 1'
#
loop_
_entity.id
_entity.type
_entity.pdbx_description
1 polymer ?
#
loop_
_entity_poly.entity_id
_entity_poly.type
_entity_poly.pdbx_seq_one_letter_code
_entity_poly.pdbx_strand_id
1 'polypeptide(L)'
;MKASRGRIGQYRILKSEESISKHLLETELFSKTTLFAFLDKYTSVVIKPVFGSEEIYVSSKDHTFQITSNDNVMTVNEKEDLYHHLVCHEIKQKYHIIQPRLLRSPFQCYITVHRSVESDEWSLKSVTGKSHSKLGKFFYLYLYKMIKTVVIRSAQKLGGFFLHCNTIVFDILFINRGIWIADSVLHFPVSKWSQYQELTTIASLSRYIPVTELLTEVTLKNFLNQYNEVIMKPCNGQHGIGVVQITKKDSRMYEVHSGRKKLTKSNFGEIYCYMKENYLSKKDYLIQQKLPLASIDGCPMDVRVITQKCNSEWIVTGKLVKVAAKDFIITNAAQKLLTYEDAIKDLDISQFNNNKLEQKIDRICITASRQLEHNNEEIHIIGFDIGVTRQGLIWVIEGNYKPDLSMFYRLDDKTIYQNISKARQV
;
A
#
# COMPACT_ATOMS: atom_id res chain seq x y z
N MET A 1 13.76 0.12 22.52
CA MET A 1 12.84 1.11 21.93
C MET A 1 12.38 0.80 20.51
N LYS A 2 13.23 0.45 19.52
CA LYS A 2 12.73 0.17 18.16
C LYS A 2 11.92 -1.13 18.06
N ALA A 3 12.35 -2.23 18.69
CA ALA A 3 11.65 -3.52 18.60
C ALA A 3 10.24 -3.53 19.22
N SER A 4 9.95 -2.66 20.20
CA SER A 4 8.64 -2.58 20.87
C SER A 4 7.52 -2.03 19.98
N ARG A 5 7.84 -1.44 18.81
CA ARG A 5 6.84 -0.99 17.83
C ARG A 5 6.64 -1.96 16.66
N GLY A 6 7.57 -2.89 16.45
CA GLY A 6 7.47 -3.87 15.36
C GLY A 6 6.67 -5.11 15.75
N ARG A 7 6.76 -6.17 14.93
CA ARG A 7 5.94 -7.38 15.06
C ARG A 7 5.88 -7.94 16.48
N ILE A 8 7.03 -8.09 17.14
CA ILE A 8 7.10 -8.63 18.50
C ILE A 8 6.40 -7.75 19.54
N GLY A 9 6.48 -6.42 19.38
CA GLY A 9 5.81 -5.47 20.24
C GLY A 9 4.29 -5.54 20.08
N GLN A 10 3.82 -5.56 18.83
CA GLN A 10 2.40 -5.72 18.51
C GLN A 10 1.85 -7.05 19.04
N TYR A 11 2.58 -8.16 18.84
CA TYR A 11 2.21 -9.46 19.40
C TYR A 11 2.08 -9.42 20.93
N ARG A 12 3.04 -8.81 21.65
CA ARG A 12 2.97 -8.68 23.13
C ARG A 12 1.77 -7.87 23.58
N ILE A 13 1.46 -6.77 22.89
CA ILE A 13 0.27 -5.94 23.16
C ILE A 13 -1.01 -6.78 23.00
N LEU A 14 -1.14 -7.49 21.88
CA LEU A 14 -2.32 -8.33 21.62
C LEU A 14 -2.41 -9.51 22.58
N LYS A 15 -1.29 -10.16 22.91
CA LYS A 15 -1.22 -11.32 23.82
C LYS A 15 -1.64 -10.97 25.25
N SER A 16 -1.51 -9.70 25.66
CA SER A 16 -1.96 -9.24 26.98
C SER A 16 -3.48 -9.29 27.17
N GLU A 17 -4.25 -9.49 26.10
CA GLU A 17 -5.71 -9.61 26.17
C GLU A 17 -6.15 -11.05 25.88
N GLU A 18 -6.76 -11.69 26.87
CA GLU A 18 -7.21 -13.09 26.80
C GLU A 18 -8.15 -13.36 25.62
N SER A 19 -9.01 -12.39 25.30
CA SER A 19 -9.98 -12.51 24.22
C SER A 19 -9.33 -12.61 22.83
N ILE A 20 -8.09 -12.11 22.71
CA ILE A 20 -7.30 -12.09 21.47
C ILE A 20 -6.20 -13.16 21.50
N SER A 21 -5.59 -13.43 22.66
CA SER A 21 -4.38 -14.26 22.78
C SER A 21 -4.53 -15.66 22.19
N LYS A 22 -5.71 -16.27 22.31
CA LYS A 22 -6.05 -17.58 21.72
C LYS A 22 -6.11 -17.61 20.19
N HIS A 23 -6.05 -16.44 19.55
CA HIS A 23 -6.07 -16.25 18.11
C HIS A 23 -4.72 -15.78 17.55
N LEU A 24 -3.64 -15.79 18.34
CA LEU A 24 -2.31 -15.38 17.89
C LEU A 24 -1.45 -16.59 17.56
N LEU A 25 -0.67 -16.51 16.49
CA LEU A 25 0.42 -17.46 16.29
C LEU A 25 1.50 -17.25 17.35
N GLU A 26 2.01 -18.36 17.90
CA GLU A 26 3.16 -18.31 18.80
C GLU A 26 4.31 -17.57 18.13
N THR A 27 4.74 -16.48 18.76
CA THR A 27 5.72 -15.55 18.18
C THR A 27 6.78 -15.24 19.23
N GLU A 28 8.04 -15.51 18.90
CA GLU A 28 9.18 -15.22 19.77
C GLU A 28 10.26 -14.45 19.01
N LEU A 29 11.19 -13.81 19.72
CA LEU A 29 12.40 -13.27 19.10
C LEU A 29 13.27 -14.43 18.60
N PHE A 30 13.78 -14.28 17.37
CA PHE A 30 14.69 -15.24 16.80
C PHE A 30 16.03 -15.24 17.56
N SER A 31 16.41 -16.41 18.05
CA SER A 31 17.71 -16.74 18.62
C SER A 31 18.00 -18.22 18.34
N LYS A 32 19.23 -18.66 18.60
CA LYS A 32 19.58 -20.08 18.51
C LYS A 32 18.64 -20.97 19.32
N THR A 33 18.42 -20.58 20.59
CA THR A 33 17.56 -21.33 21.52
C THR A 33 16.11 -21.38 21.03
N THR A 34 15.54 -20.27 20.57
CA THR A 34 14.14 -20.26 20.11
C THR A 34 13.98 -20.98 18.78
N LEU A 35 14.96 -20.90 17.87
CA LEU A 35 14.96 -21.68 16.63
C LEU A 35 14.88 -23.18 16.93
N PHE A 36 15.73 -23.68 17.83
CA PHE A 36 15.79 -25.11 18.11
C PHE A 36 14.51 -25.59 18.77
N ALA A 37 14.02 -24.85 19.78
CA ALA A 37 12.76 -25.15 20.46
C ALA A 37 11.56 -25.15 19.51
N PHE A 38 11.49 -24.22 18.55
CA PHE A 38 10.43 -24.19 17.57
C PHE A 38 10.53 -25.36 16.59
N LEU A 39 11.73 -25.76 16.16
CA LEU A 39 11.90 -26.91 15.26
C LEU A 39 11.62 -28.26 15.96
N ASP A 40 11.76 -28.33 17.28
CA ASP A 40 11.34 -29.51 18.06
C ASP A 40 9.81 -29.60 18.17
N LYS A 41 9.13 -28.46 18.16
CA LYS A 41 7.67 -28.37 18.30
C LYS A 41 6.93 -28.38 16.95
N TYR A 42 7.53 -27.84 15.90
CA TYR A 42 6.90 -27.57 14.62
C TYR A 42 7.75 -28.09 13.45
N THR A 43 7.11 -28.81 12.53
CA THR A 43 7.77 -29.31 11.31
C THR A 43 8.17 -28.21 10.34
N SER A 44 7.57 -27.02 10.43
CA SER A 44 7.97 -25.86 9.64
C SER A 44 7.73 -24.56 10.39
N VAL A 45 8.66 -23.63 10.20
CA VAL A 45 8.69 -22.30 10.83
C VAL A 45 8.94 -21.24 9.78
N VAL A 46 8.55 -20.02 10.10
CA VAL A 46 8.87 -18.82 9.33
C VAL A 46 9.61 -17.84 10.22
N ILE A 47 10.71 -17.29 9.70
CA ILE A 47 11.50 -16.26 10.33
C ILE A 47 11.26 -14.98 9.54
N LYS A 48 10.91 -13.90 10.25
CA LYS A 48 10.58 -12.60 9.65
C LYS A 48 11.33 -11.49 10.37
N PRO A 49 11.78 -10.43 9.69
CA PRO A 49 12.37 -9.29 10.39
C PRO A 49 11.32 -8.64 11.31
N VAL A 50 11.73 -7.93 12.35
CA VAL A 50 10.77 -7.19 13.18
C VAL A 50 10.07 -6.06 12.38
N PHE A 51 10.72 -5.58 11.32
CA PHE A 51 10.20 -4.62 10.34
C PHE A 51 10.55 -5.05 8.91
N GLY A 52 9.58 -5.01 7.98
CA GLY A 52 9.77 -5.40 6.57
C GLY A 52 9.00 -6.66 6.20
N SER A 53 9.04 -7.07 4.94
CA SER A 53 8.18 -8.13 4.39
C SER A 53 8.92 -9.41 3.98
N GLU A 54 10.24 -9.47 4.17
CA GLU A 54 11.04 -10.67 3.89
C GLU A 54 10.62 -11.84 4.78
N GLU A 55 10.53 -13.05 4.21
CA GLU A 55 10.21 -14.27 4.95
C GLU A 55 11.25 -15.34 4.59
N ILE A 56 11.84 -15.95 5.62
CA ILE A 56 12.71 -17.11 5.50
C ILE A 56 11.95 -18.31 6.06
N TYR A 57 11.78 -19.34 5.26
CA TYR A 57 11.11 -20.55 5.70
C TYR A 57 12.14 -21.62 6.06
N VAL A 58 11.88 -22.33 7.16
CA VAL A 58 12.63 -23.53 7.51
C VAL A 58 11.64 -24.67 7.67
N SER A 59 11.95 -25.84 7.11
CA SER A 59 11.19 -27.06 7.32
C SER A 59 12.11 -28.20 7.71
N SER A 60 11.64 -29.06 8.61
CA SER A 60 12.36 -30.26 9.03
C SER A 60 11.66 -31.49 8.45
N LYS A 61 12.44 -32.33 7.77
CA LYS A 61 11.98 -33.60 7.20
C LYS A 61 13.13 -34.61 7.19
N ASP A 62 12.87 -35.84 7.66
CA ASP A 62 13.81 -36.97 7.58
C ASP A 62 15.23 -36.62 8.10
N HIS A 63 15.31 -35.98 9.26
CA HIS A 63 16.57 -35.52 9.89
C HIS A 63 17.37 -34.47 9.08
N THR A 64 16.74 -33.84 8.08
CA THR A 64 17.31 -32.71 7.34
C THR A 64 16.47 -31.45 7.55
N PHE A 65 17.12 -30.30 7.42
CA PHE A 65 16.49 -28.98 7.48
C PHE A 65 16.62 -28.31 6.12
N GLN A 66 15.48 -28.00 5.51
CA GLN A 66 15.42 -27.24 4.28
C GLN A 66 15.12 -25.77 4.60
N ILE A 67 15.98 -24.89 4.11
CA ILE A 67 15.85 -23.43 4.18
C ILE A 67 15.37 -22.94 2.83
N THR A 68 14.36 -22.07 2.81
CA THR A 68 13.86 -21.44 1.59
C THR A 68 13.77 -19.93 1.80
N SER A 69 14.53 -19.18 1.00
CA SER A 69 14.63 -17.71 1.06
C SER A 69 14.88 -17.18 -0.35
N ASN A 70 14.07 -16.22 -0.82
CA ASN A 70 14.23 -15.56 -2.13
C ASN A 70 14.54 -16.55 -3.28
N ASP A 71 13.77 -17.64 -3.35
CA ASP A 71 13.87 -18.73 -4.34
C ASP A 71 15.14 -19.60 -4.27
N ASN A 72 16.05 -19.32 -3.34
CA ASN A 72 17.12 -20.23 -2.98
C ASN A 72 16.61 -21.30 -2.03
N VAL A 73 16.99 -22.54 -2.31
CA VAL A 73 16.73 -23.69 -1.45
C VAL A 73 18.07 -24.25 -1.01
N MET A 74 18.27 -24.32 0.31
CA MET A 74 19.43 -24.96 0.91
C MET A 74 18.96 -26.10 1.81
N THR A 75 19.74 -27.17 1.89
CA THR A 75 19.51 -28.27 2.84
C THR A 75 20.74 -28.44 3.71
N VAL A 76 20.52 -28.61 5.02
CA VAL A 76 21.54 -28.90 6.02
C VAL A 76 21.07 -30.04 6.91
N ASN A 77 21.99 -30.76 7.52
CA ASN A 77 21.66 -31.96 8.30
C ASN A 77 21.64 -31.69 9.81
N GLU A 78 22.35 -30.67 10.28
CA GLU A 78 22.44 -30.33 11.69
C GLU A 78 21.79 -28.99 12.02
N LYS A 79 21.18 -28.88 13.20
CA LYS A 79 20.57 -27.62 13.67
C LYS A 79 21.60 -26.50 13.85
N GLU A 80 22.84 -26.85 14.19
CA GLU A 80 23.94 -25.89 14.33
C GLU A 80 24.30 -25.25 12.99
N ASP A 81 24.49 -26.08 11.96
CA ASP A 81 24.78 -25.62 10.60
C ASP A 81 23.64 -24.75 10.05
N LEU A 82 22.39 -25.14 10.34
CA LEU A 82 21.20 -24.34 10.05
C LEU A 82 21.29 -22.95 10.67
N TYR A 83 21.54 -22.86 11.98
CA TYR A 83 21.62 -21.58 12.66
C TYR A 83 22.76 -20.72 12.13
N HIS A 84 23.93 -21.33 11.92
CA HIS A 84 25.10 -20.66 11.36
C HIS A 84 24.80 -20.10 9.96
N HIS A 85 24.20 -20.90 9.07
CA HIS A 85 23.81 -20.42 7.74
C HIS A 85 22.84 -19.25 7.79
N LEU A 86 21.79 -19.37 8.61
CA LEU A 86 20.78 -18.32 8.76
C LEU A 86 21.42 -17.00 9.19
N VAL A 87 22.29 -17.01 10.20
CA VAL A 87 22.93 -15.78 10.71
C VAL A 87 23.96 -15.21 9.74
N CYS A 88 24.72 -16.05 9.03
CA CYS A 88 25.77 -15.59 8.12
C CYS A 88 25.24 -15.10 6.77
N HIS A 89 24.15 -15.67 6.26
CA HIS A 89 23.75 -15.46 4.87
C HIS A 89 22.33 -14.90 4.68
N GLU A 90 21.39 -15.25 5.57
CA GLU A 90 19.96 -14.91 5.38
C GLU A 90 19.51 -13.72 6.23
N ILE A 91 19.95 -13.67 7.50
CA ILE A 91 19.53 -12.69 8.49
C ILE A 91 20.34 -11.41 8.33
N LYS A 92 19.72 -10.41 7.69
CA LYS A 92 20.38 -9.12 7.40
C LYS A 92 20.09 -8.04 8.44
N GLN A 93 18.94 -8.13 9.13
CA GLN A 93 18.51 -7.16 10.13
C GLN A 93 18.78 -7.63 11.56
N LYS A 94 19.02 -6.65 12.46
CA LYS A 94 19.37 -6.91 13.87
C LYS A 94 18.34 -7.74 14.64
N TYR A 95 17.06 -7.64 14.31
CA TYR A 95 16.00 -8.33 15.04
C TYR A 95 15.03 -9.03 14.09
N HIS A 96 14.82 -10.32 14.33
CA HIS A 96 13.82 -11.15 13.66
C HIS A 96 12.91 -11.80 14.71
N ILE A 97 11.74 -12.22 14.26
CA ILE A 97 10.83 -13.09 14.98
C ILE A 97 10.83 -14.48 14.35
N ILE A 98 10.40 -15.48 15.11
CA ILE A 98 10.10 -16.83 14.64
C ILE A 98 8.65 -17.17 14.96
N GLN A 99 7.97 -17.80 14.00
CA GLN A 99 6.57 -18.23 14.09
C GLN A 99 6.40 -19.63 13.48
N PRO A 100 5.41 -20.43 13.89
CA PRO A 100 5.06 -21.65 13.17
C PRO A 100 4.56 -21.32 11.76
N ARG A 101 5.02 -22.07 10.76
CA ARG A 101 4.52 -21.96 9.38
C ARG A 101 3.41 -22.97 9.16
N LEU A 102 2.17 -22.50 9.19
CA LEU A 102 1.01 -23.36 9.08
C LEU A 102 0.61 -23.58 7.61
N LEU A 103 1.26 -24.55 6.96
CA LEU A 103 1.13 -24.86 5.52
C LEU A 103 -0.26 -25.33 5.06
N ARG A 104 -1.16 -25.70 5.98
CA ARG A 104 -2.48 -26.30 5.68
C ARG A 104 -3.65 -25.32 5.74
N SER A 105 -3.41 -24.01 5.67
CA SER A 105 -4.50 -23.03 5.64
C SER A 105 -5.22 -23.09 4.28
N PRO A 106 -6.50 -23.52 4.19
CA PRO A 106 -7.24 -23.56 2.93
C PRO A 106 -7.60 -22.14 2.44
N PHE A 107 -7.36 -21.13 3.26
CA PHE A 107 -7.62 -19.72 2.98
C PHE A 107 -6.71 -18.83 3.81
N GLN A 108 -6.23 -17.74 3.24
CA GLN A 108 -5.52 -16.67 3.93
C GLN A 108 -5.93 -15.34 3.29
N CYS A 109 -6.17 -14.33 4.12
CA CYS A 109 -6.58 -13.03 3.64
C CYS A 109 -6.04 -11.90 4.51
N TYR A 110 -5.86 -10.75 3.90
CA TYR A 110 -5.72 -9.48 4.60
C TYR A 110 -7.10 -8.94 4.95
N ILE A 111 -7.23 -8.44 6.18
CA ILE A 111 -8.42 -7.73 6.65
C ILE A 111 -8.00 -6.33 7.04
N THR A 112 -8.53 -5.36 6.30
CA THR A 112 -8.30 -3.95 6.60
C THR A 112 -9.39 -3.47 7.55
N VAL A 113 -8.95 -2.93 8.68
CA VAL A 113 -9.78 -2.17 9.59
C VAL A 113 -9.30 -0.73 9.61
N HIS A 114 -10.24 0.19 9.80
CA HIS A 114 -9.98 1.61 9.83
C HIS A 114 -10.86 2.25 10.88
N ARG A 115 -10.30 3.18 11.65
CA ARG A 115 -11.06 3.99 12.60
C ARG A 115 -11.37 5.36 12.04
N SER A 116 -12.56 5.86 12.35
CA SER A 116 -12.85 7.27 12.20
C SER A 116 -12.21 8.02 13.36
N VAL A 117 -11.48 9.10 13.09
CA VAL A 117 -10.84 9.90 14.14
C VAL A 117 -11.86 10.65 14.99
N GLU A 118 -13.01 11.03 14.42
CA GLU A 118 -14.07 11.73 15.16
C GLU A 118 -14.73 10.88 16.25
N SER A 119 -14.80 9.56 16.04
CA SER A 119 -15.50 8.62 16.94
C SER A 119 -14.57 7.64 17.65
N ASP A 120 -13.32 7.55 17.21
CA ASP A 120 -12.35 6.48 17.54
C ASP A 120 -12.92 5.05 17.33
N GLU A 121 -14.00 4.93 16.56
CA GLU A 121 -14.65 3.65 16.29
C GLU A 121 -13.95 2.91 15.14
N TRP A 122 -13.44 1.72 15.46
CA TRP A 122 -12.87 0.81 14.47
C TRP A 122 -13.96 0.08 13.69
N SER A 123 -13.79 0.02 12.37
CA SER A 123 -14.70 -0.70 11.47
C SER A 123 -13.91 -1.51 10.43
N LEU A 124 -14.50 -2.63 9.98
CA LEU A 124 -13.94 -3.44 8.90
C LEU A 124 -14.25 -2.76 7.57
N LYS A 125 -13.21 -2.51 6.76
CA LYS A 125 -13.34 -1.82 5.47
C LYS A 125 -13.23 -2.75 4.27
N SER A 126 -12.23 -3.64 4.26
CA SER A 126 -12.01 -4.54 3.13
C SER A 126 -11.44 -5.89 3.54
N VAL A 127 -11.62 -6.88 2.67
CA VAL A 127 -11.00 -8.20 2.77
C VAL A 127 -10.34 -8.54 1.45
N THR A 128 -9.02 -8.73 1.50
CA THR A 128 -8.19 -8.97 0.33
C THR A 128 -7.61 -10.39 0.41
N GLY A 129 -8.08 -11.29 -0.45
CA GLY A 129 -7.59 -12.68 -0.47
C GLY A 129 -6.14 -12.79 -0.91
N LYS A 130 -5.34 -13.68 -0.30
CA LYS A 130 -3.95 -13.96 -0.72
C LYS A 130 -3.83 -15.16 -1.68
N SER A 131 -4.82 -16.06 -1.69
CA SER A 131 -4.88 -17.21 -2.60
C SER A 131 -6.30 -17.44 -3.13
N HIS A 132 -6.42 -17.99 -4.34
CA HIS A 132 -7.72 -18.34 -4.92
C HIS A 132 -8.26 -19.63 -4.26
N SER A 133 -9.33 -19.51 -3.48
CA SER A 133 -10.00 -20.66 -2.87
C SER A 133 -11.51 -20.42 -2.79
N LYS A 134 -12.30 -21.18 -3.57
CA LYS A 134 -13.78 -21.14 -3.49
C LYS A 134 -14.27 -21.54 -2.10
N LEU A 135 -13.65 -22.57 -1.52
CA LEU A 135 -13.85 -22.99 -0.13
C LEU A 135 -13.49 -21.86 0.85
N GLY A 136 -12.44 -21.09 0.57
CA GLY A 136 -12.04 -19.96 1.40
C GLY A 136 -13.10 -18.87 1.52
N LYS A 137 -13.80 -18.54 0.43
CA LYS A 137 -14.93 -17.59 0.48
C LYS A 137 -16.07 -18.10 1.38
N PHE A 138 -16.36 -19.40 1.32
CA PHE A 138 -17.35 -20.02 2.20
C PHE A 138 -16.91 -19.97 3.67
N PHE A 139 -15.66 -20.35 3.98
CA PHE A 139 -15.12 -20.28 5.34
C PHE A 139 -15.10 -18.87 5.90
N TYR A 140 -14.76 -17.87 5.09
CA TYR A 140 -14.84 -16.47 5.49
C TYR A 140 -16.25 -16.08 5.91
N LEU A 141 -17.27 -16.41 5.11
CA LEU A 141 -18.66 -16.10 5.45
C LEU A 141 -19.11 -16.83 6.72
N TYR A 142 -18.73 -18.10 6.86
CA TYR A 142 -19.03 -18.91 8.04
C TYR A 142 -18.42 -18.32 9.33
N LEU A 143 -17.19 -17.81 9.27
CA LEU A 143 -16.46 -17.26 10.42
C LEU A 143 -16.52 -15.73 10.50
N TYR A 144 -17.28 -15.06 9.63
CA TYR A 144 -17.29 -13.60 9.49
C TYR A 144 -17.49 -12.88 10.83
N LYS A 145 -18.45 -13.34 11.63
CA LYS A 145 -18.74 -12.75 12.94
C LYS A 145 -17.53 -12.84 13.88
N MET A 146 -16.92 -14.02 13.97
CA MET A 146 -15.73 -14.25 14.81
C MET A 146 -14.54 -13.42 14.33
N ILE A 147 -14.28 -13.43 13.02
CA ILE A 147 -13.25 -12.61 12.38
C ILE A 147 -13.44 -11.14 12.76
N LYS A 148 -14.64 -10.59 12.50
CA LYS A 148 -14.98 -9.19 12.78
C LYS A 148 -14.73 -8.87 14.25
N THR A 149 -15.20 -9.71 15.17
CA THR A 149 -14.97 -9.50 16.61
C THR A 149 -13.47 -9.47 16.95
N VAL A 150 -12.69 -10.44 16.47
CA VAL A 150 -11.27 -10.56 16.80
C VAL A 150 -10.46 -9.40 16.20
N VAL A 151 -10.67 -9.05 14.93
CA VAL A 151 -9.92 -7.97 14.29
C VAL A 151 -10.27 -6.60 14.86
N ILE A 152 -11.55 -6.33 15.17
CA ILE A 152 -11.96 -5.05 15.75
C ILE A 152 -11.39 -4.87 17.16
N ARG A 153 -11.46 -5.91 18.01
CA ARG A 153 -10.83 -5.86 19.34
C ARG A 153 -9.31 -5.70 19.24
N SER A 154 -8.68 -6.43 18.34
CA SER A 154 -7.24 -6.29 18.08
C SER A 154 -6.88 -4.87 17.62
N ALA A 155 -7.73 -4.26 16.79
CA ALA A 155 -7.54 -2.90 16.32
C ALA A 155 -7.70 -1.87 17.44
N GLN A 156 -8.73 -1.99 18.28
CA GLN A 156 -8.93 -1.16 19.47
C GLN A 156 -7.73 -1.26 20.40
N LYS A 157 -7.28 -2.50 20.67
CA LYS A 157 -6.13 -2.76 21.54
C LYS A 157 -4.85 -2.13 20.99
N LEU A 158 -4.54 -2.31 19.70
CA LEU A 158 -3.37 -1.69 19.07
C LEU A 158 -3.51 -0.16 18.98
N GLY A 159 -4.70 0.34 18.62
CA GLY A 159 -5.01 1.76 18.50
C GLY A 159 -4.75 2.54 19.79
N GLY A 160 -5.05 1.94 20.95
CA GLY A 160 -4.73 2.53 22.26
C GLY A 160 -3.23 2.69 22.54
N PHE A 161 -2.35 1.94 21.88
CA PHE A 161 -0.89 2.08 21.99
C PHE A 161 -0.29 2.88 20.82
N PHE A 162 -0.94 2.88 19.66
CA PHE A 162 -0.51 3.55 18.45
C PHE A 162 -1.51 4.65 18.07
N LEU A 163 -1.57 5.70 18.91
CA LEU A 163 -2.59 6.76 18.86
C LEU A 163 -2.71 7.54 17.54
N HIS A 164 -1.73 7.46 16.65
CA HIS A 164 -1.79 8.09 15.33
C HIS A 164 -1.98 7.08 14.19
N CYS A 165 -2.26 5.81 14.49
CA CYS A 165 -2.48 4.77 13.49
C CYS A 165 -3.98 4.61 13.25
N ASN A 166 -4.44 4.94 12.04
CA ASN A 166 -5.87 4.95 11.73
C ASN A 166 -6.30 3.75 10.88
N THR A 167 -5.35 3.05 10.26
CA THR A 167 -5.60 1.86 9.46
C THR A 167 -4.71 0.72 9.93
N ILE A 168 -5.26 -0.46 10.11
CA ILE A 168 -4.49 -1.67 10.43
C ILE A 168 -4.91 -2.77 9.46
N VAL A 169 -3.93 -3.49 8.94
CA VAL A 169 -4.15 -4.67 8.09
C VAL A 169 -3.73 -5.90 8.87
N PHE A 170 -4.67 -6.82 9.11
CA PHE A 170 -4.38 -8.10 9.75
C PHE A 170 -4.24 -9.20 8.71
N ASP A 171 -3.18 -10.00 8.81
CA ASP A 171 -3.01 -11.23 8.02
C ASP A 171 -3.63 -12.40 8.77
N ILE A 172 -4.77 -12.90 8.27
CA ILE A 172 -5.59 -13.92 8.92
C ILE A 172 -5.48 -15.26 8.20
N LEU A 173 -5.13 -16.30 8.96
CA LEU A 173 -5.13 -17.70 8.55
C LEU A 173 -6.34 -18.43 9.14
N PHE A 174 -6.74 -19.49 8.45
CA PHE A 174 -7.90 -20.30 8.75
C PHE A 174 -7.49 -21.75 8.89
N ILE A 175 -7.47 -22.30 10.09
CA ILE A 175 -6.91 -23.64 10.30
C ILE A 175 -7.75 -24.37 11.34
N ASN A 176 -8.12 -25.62 11.03
CA ASN A 176 -8.92 -26.47 11.91
C ASN A 176 -10.19 -25.78 12.43
N ARG A 177 -10.90 -25.04 11.56
CA ARG A 177 -12.09 -24.22 11.88
C ARG A 177 -11.84 -23.03 12.83
N GLY A 178 -10.60 -22.76 13.22
CA GLY A 178 -10.19 -21.56 13.95
C GLY A 178 -9.61 -20.47 13.04
N ILE A 179 -9.43 -19.28 13.62
CA ILE A 179 -8.73 -18.15 12.98
C ILE A 179 -7.47 -17.79 13.77
N TRP A 180 -6.46 -17.36 13.03
CA TRP A 180 -5.15 -17.01 13.57
C TRP A 180 -4.66 -15.71 12.91
N ILE A 181 -4.27 -14.74 13.74
CA ILE A 181 -3.53 -13.54 13.31
C ILE A 181 -2.07 -13.95 13.17
N ALA A 182 -1.56 -14.01 11.93
CA ALA A 182 -0.14 -14.20 11.69
C ALA A 182 0.65 -12.91 11.79
N ASP A 183 0.08 -11.81 11.30
CA ASP A 183 0.76 -10.53 11.24
C ASP A 183 -0.22 -9.38 11.33
N SER A 184 0.29 -8.21 11.70
CA SER A 184 -0.43 -6.95 11.71
C SER A 184 0.46 -5.84 11.17
N VAL A 185 -0.06 -5.10 10.19
CA VAL A 185 0.64 -3.98 9.56
C VAL A 185 -0.07 -2.69 9.92
N LEU A 186 0.67 -1.78 10.56
CA LEU A 186 0.17 -0.47 10.96
C LEU A 186 0.33 0.53 9.81
N HIS A 187 -0.77 1.13 9.39
CA HIS A 187 -0.82 2.13 8.33
C HIS A 187 -1.16 3.50 8.93
N PHE A 188 -0.10 4.30 9.11
CA PHE A 188 -0.21 5.69 9.54
C PHE A 188 -0.83 6.58 8.43
N PRO A 189 -1.36 7.77 8.76
CA PRO A 189 -2.09 8.65 7.83
C PRO A 189 -1.31 9.05 6.58
N VAL A 190 0.02 9.07 6.67
CA VAL A 190 0.91 9.34 5.52
C VAL A 190 0.95 8.21 4.49
N SER A 191 0.51 7.01 4.84
CA SER A 191 0.52 5.87 3.92
C SER A 191 -0.62 5.98 2.92
N LYS A 192 -0.33 5.64 1.66
CA LYS A 192 -1.31 5.69 0.56
C LYS A 192 -2.55 4.82 0.83
N TRP A 193 -2.38 3.71 1.56
CA TRP A 193 -3.50 2.85 1.93
C TRP A 193 -4.41 3.53 2.96
N SER A 194 -3.86 4.17 3.99
CA SER A 194 -4.67 4.89 4.98
C SER A 194 -5.42 6.06 4.35
N GLN A 195 -4.76 6.82 3.46
CA GLN A 195 -5.41 7.90 2.70
C GLN A 195 -6.54 7.39 1.81
N TYR A 196 -6.35 6.23 1.16
CA TYR A 196 -7.41 5.62 0.36
C TYR A 196 -8.62 5.22 1.20
N GLN A 197 -8.43 4.61 2.38
CA GLN A 197 -9.54 4.28 3.30
C GLN A 197 -10.30 5.53 3.74
N GLU A 198 -9.58 6.60 4.02
CA GLU A 198 -10.15 7.88 4.43
C GLU A 198 -10.98 8.51 3.30
N LEU A 199 -10.37 8.72 2.13
CA LEU A 199 -11.00 9.38 0.98
C LEU A 199 -12.20 8.60 0.41
N THR A 200 -12.25 7.29 0.60
CA THR A 200 -13.35 6.44 0.12
C THR A 200 -14.50 6.31 1.12
N THR A 201 -14.38 6.89 2.33
CA THR A 201 -15.44 6.81 3.35
C THR A 201 -16.67 7.64 2.98
N ILE A 202 -16.55 8.72 2.20
CA ILE A 202 -17.68 9.54 1.78
C ILE A 202 -18.01 9.40 0.29
N ALA A 203 -19.31 9.34 -0.05
CA ALA A 203 -19.81 9.16 -1.41
C ALA A 203 -19.48 10.33 -2.36
N SER A 204 -19.25 11.52 -1.80
CA SER A 204 -18.87 12.73 -2.54
C SER A 204 -17.44 12.68 -3.06
N LEU A 205 -16.53 11.92 -2.42
CA LEU A 205 -15.13 11.77 -2.84
C LEU A 205 -14.84 10.44 -3.51
N SER A 206 -15.38 9.32 -3.01
CA SER A 206 -15.07 7.96 -3.49
C SER A 206 -15.17 7.79 -5.01
N ARG A 207 -16.14 8.45 -5.66
CA ARG A 207 -16.30 8.44 -7.13
C ARG A 207 -15.14 9.05 -7.92
N TYR A 208 -14.31 9.86 -7.28
CA TYR A 208 -13.13 10.49 -7.85
C TYR A 208 -11.83 9.77 -7.45
N ILE A 209 -11.92 8.70 -6.65
CA ILE A 209 -10.75 7.92 -6.24
C ILE A 209 -10.64 6.68 -7.12
N PRO A 210 -9.48 6.42 -7.75
CA PRO A 210 -9.30 5.22 -8.56
C PRO A 210 -9.43 3.96 -7.70
N VAL A 211 -10.10 2.93 -8.23
CA VAL A 211 -10.22 1.63 -7.56
C VAL A 211 -8.83 1.11 -7.19
N THR A 212 -8.63 0.82 -5.90
CA THR A 212 -7.33 0.44 -5.32
C THR A 212 -7.50 -0.67 -4.30
N GLU A 213 -6.60 -1.65 -4.30
CA GLU A 213 -6.54 -2.76 -3.34
C GLU A 213 -5.10 -3.00 -2.87
N LEU A 214 -4.94 -3.73 -1.77
CA LEU A 214 -3.65 -4.31 -1.42
C LEU A 214 -3.24 -5.33 -2.49
N LEU A 215 -1.97 -5.32 -2.88
CA LEU A 215 -1.47 -6.27 -3.87
C LEU A 215 -1.28 -7.66 -3.24
N THR A 216 -1.95 -8.63 -3.84
CA THR A 216 -1.74 -10.07 -3.67
C THR A 216 -1.74 -10.72 -5.05
N GLU A 217 -1.38 -12.00 -5.13
CA GLU A 217 -1.54 -12.75 -6.38
C GLU A 217 -2.99 -12.67 -6.90
N VAL A 218 -3.96 -12.80 -6.01
CA VAL A 218 -5.39 -12.76 -6.33
C VAL A 218 -5.80 -11.39 -6.87
N THR A 219 -5.43 -10.29 -6.18
CA THR A 219 -5.82 -8.95 -6.64
C THR A 219 -5.11 -8.57 -7.93
N LEU A 220 -3.84 -8.96 -8.11
CA LEU A 220 -3.13 -8.77 -9.36
C LEU A 220 -3.87 -9.44 -10.53
N LYS A 221 -4.25 -10.71 -10.36
CA LYS A 221 -5.01 -11.44 -11.39
C LYS A 221 -6.36 -10.80 -11.68
N ASN A 222 -7.10 -10.44 -10.64
CA ASN A 222 -8.43 -9.86 -10.77
C ASN A 222 -8.39 -8.50 -11.47
N PHE A 223 -7.48 -7.61 -11.07
CA PHE A 223 -7.35 -6.28 -11.69
C PHE A 223 -6.88 -6.38 -13.14
N LEU A 224 -5.93 -7.25 -13.46
CA LEU A 224 -5.50 -7.45 -14.85
C LEU A 224 -6.62 -8.02 -15.73
N ASN A 225 -7.49 -8.86 -15.18
CA ASN A 225 -8.65 -9.35 -15.93
C ASN A 225 -9.75 -8.31 -16.10
N GLN A 226 -9.90 -7.39 -15.14
CA GLN A 226 -10.93 -6.36 -15.17
C GLN A 226 -10.52 -5.14 -16.00
N TYR A 227 -9.27 -4.68 -15.89
CA TYR A 227 -8.81 -3.41 -16.44
C TYR A 227 -7.80 -3.55 -17.59
N ASN A 228 -7.20 -4.74 -17.79
CA ASN A 228 -6.05 -5.02 -18.67
C ASN A 228 -4.76 -4.25 -18.34
N GLU A 229 -4.85 -3.02 -17.85
CA GLU A 229 -3.74 -2.16 -17.45
C GLU A 229 -3.90 -1.72 -15.99
N VAL A 230 -2.82 -1.90 -15.22
CA VAL A 230 -2.81 -1.62 -13.78
C VAL A 230 -1.54 -0.88 -13.39
N ILE A 231 -1.65 -0.06 -12.34
CA ILE A 231 -0.52 0.57 -11.66
C ILE A 231 -0.30 -0.11 -10.32
N MET A 232 0.93 -0.50 -10.06
CA MET A 232 1.39 -0.95 -8.76
C MET A 232 2.25 0.13 -8.12
N LYS A 233 2.04 0.39 -6.83
CA LYS A 233 2.80 1.40 -6.09
C LYS A 233 3.00 0.98 -4.63
N PRO A 234 4.15 1.29 -4.00
CA PRO A 234 4.37 0.95 -2.60
C PRO A 234 3.40 1.75 -1.71
N CYS A 235 2.90 1.15 -0.63
CA CYS A 235 2.05 1.83 0.36
C CYS A 235 2.74 3.06 0.97
N ASN A 236 4.07 2.98 1.13
CA ASN A 236 4.93 4.04 1.63
C ASN A 236 6.07 4.34 0.64
N GLY A 237 6.17 5.59 0.21
CA GLY A 237 7.17 6.04 -0.76
C GLY A 237 6.78 7.37 -1.39
N GLN A 238 7.74 8.00 -2.08
CA GLN A 238 7.62 9.32 -2.70
C GLN A 238 8.29 9.31 -4.08
N HIS A 239 8.09 10.38 -4.85
CA HIS A 239 8.75 10.63 -6.15
C HIS A 239 8.51 9.55 -7.22
N GLY A 240 7.47 8.72 -7.07
CA GLY A 240 7.18 7.63 -8.00
C GLY A 240 8.16 6.46 -7.96
N ILE A 241 9.05 6.40 -6.95
CA ILE A 241 10.00 5.31 -6.79
C ILE A 241 9.23 4.02 -6.46
N GLY A 242 9.46 2.98 -7.25
CA GLY A 242 8.78 1.69 -7.13
C GLY A 242 7.42 1.64 -7.81
N VAL A 243 7.01 2.67 -8.57
CA VAL A 243 5.79 2.58 -9.37
C VAL A 243 6.05 1.73 -10.62
N VAL A 244 5.15 0.78 -10.87
CA VAL A 244 5.22 -0.16 -11.99
C VAL A 244 3.87 -0.19 -12.70
N GLN A 245 3.88 -0.14 -14.03
CA GLN A 245 2.71 -0.44 -14.83
C GLN A 245 2.81 -1.89 -15.32
N ILE A 246 1.68 -2.61 -15.25
CA ILE A 246 1.56 -3.93 -15.89
C ILE A 246 0.40 -3.87 -16.88
N THR A 247 0.68 -4.29 -18.11
CA THR A 247 -0.27 -4.34 -19.20
C THR A 247 -0.40 -5.78 -19.69
N LYS A 248 -1.61 -6.33 -19.63
CA LYS A 248 -1.98 -7.59 -20.27
C LYS A 248 -2.31 -7.30 -21.74
N LYS A 249 -1.39 -7.60 -22.66
CA LYS A 249 -1.56 -7.37 -24.10
C LYS A 249 -2.47 -8.44 -24.71
N ASP A 250 -2.26 -9.69 -24.31
CA ASP A 250 -3.09 -10.83 -24.71
C ASP A 250 -3.00 -11.95 -23.64
N SER A 251 -3.40 -13.17 -23.99
CA SER A 251 -3.37 -14.34 -23.06
C SER A 251 -1.96 -14.85 -22.71
N ARG A 252 -0.95 -14.49 -23.50
CA ARG A 252 0.44 -14.99 -23.45
C ARG A 252 1.47 -13.86 -23.39
N MET A 253 1.06 -12.60 -23.31
CA MET A 253 1.97 -11.47 -23.28
C MET A 253 1.55 -10.44 -22.25
N TYR A 254 2.42 -10.29 -21.26
CA TYR A 254 2.36 -9.24 -20.25
C TYR A 254 3.56 -8.33 -20.40
N GLU A 255 3.33 -7.02 -20.44
CA GLU A 255 4.36 -6.01 -20.45
C GLU A 255 4.45 -5.39 -19.05
N VAL A 256 5.64 -5.35 -18.48
CA VAL A 256 5.93 -4.64 -17.23
C VAL A 256 6.80 -3.44 -17.55
N HIS A 257 6.36 -2.28 -17.10
CA HIS A 257 7.03 -1.01 -17.34
C HIS A 257 7.39 -0.37 -16.00
N SER A 258 8.69 -0.17 -15.76
CA SER A 258 9.23 0.46 -14.55
C SER A 258 10.27 1.51 -14.93
N GLY A 259 9.98 2.79 -14.68
CA GLY A 259 10.82 3.90 -15.14
C GLY A 259 10.83 3.96 -16.67
N ARG A 260 12.00 3.81 -17.30
CA ARG A 260 12.16 3.68 -18.76
C ARG A 260 12.29 2.24 -19.24
N LYS A 261 12.34 1.28 -18.31
CA LYS A 261 12.57 -0.13 -18.64
C LYS A 261 11.24 -0.80 -18.93
N LYS A 262 11.18 -1.47 -20.07
CA LYS A 262 10.09 -2.39 -20.43
C LYS A 262 10.64 -3.81 -20.47
N LEU A 263 9.87 -4.74 -19.95
CA LEU A 263 10.16 -6.17 -20.02
C LEU A 263 8.85 -6.91 -20.31
N THR A 264 8.96 -8.01 -21.02
CA THR A 264 7.81 -8.87 -21.33
C THR A 264 7.90 -10.19 -20.57
N LYS A 265 6.75 -10.74 -20.21
CA LYS A 265 6.60 -12.06 -19.60
C LYS A 265 5.51 -12.84 -20.31
N SER A 266 5.66 -14.15 -20.37
CA SER A 266 4.84 -15.02 -21.21
C SER A 266 3.57 -15.51 -20.51
N ASN A 267 3.52 -15.41 -19.18
CA ASN A 267 2.37 -15.85 -18.39
C ASN A 267 2.26 -15.09 -17.05
N PHE A 268 1.11 -15.27 -16.40
CA PHE A 268 0.79 -14.63 -15.12
C PHE A 268 1.73 -15.05 -13.97
N GLY A 269 2.14 -16.32 -13.92
CA GLY A 269 3.02 -16.83 -12.86
C GLY A 269 4.37 -16.13 -12.87
N GLU A 270 4.98 -15.97 -14.04
CA GLU A 270 6.22 -15.22 -14.21
C GLU A 270 6.11 -13.76 -13.79
N ILE A 271 4.97 -13.11 -14.06
CA ILE A 271 4.71 -11.73 -13.61
C ILE A 271 4.69 -11.67 -12.09
N TYR A 272 3.96 -12.57 -11.45
CA TYR A 272 3.83 -12.54 -9.99
C TYR A 272 5.15 -12.86 -9.30
N CYS A 273 5.93 -13.86 -9.78
CA CYS A 273 7.28 -14.14 -9.27
C CYS A 273 8.19 -12.92 -9.42
N TYR A 274 8.23 -12.33 -10.61
CA TYR A 274 9.03 -11.12 -10.86
C TYR A 274 8.65 -9.98 -9.90
N MET A 275 7.35 -9.75 -9.66
CA MET A 275 6.87 -8.76 -8.69
C MET A 275 7.30 -9.10 -7.26
N LYS A 276 7.17 -10.37 -6.87
CA LYS A 276 7.53 -10.86 -5.53
C LYS A 276 9.01 -10.62 -5.23
N GLU A 277 9.88 -11.02 -6.14
CA GLU A 277 11.34 -10.91 -6.01
C GLU A 277 11.79 -9.43 -5.96
N ASN A 278 11.28 -8.60 -6.88
CA ASN A 278 11.82 -7.27 -7.11
C ASN A 278 11.15 -6.17 -6.29
N TYR A 279 9.90 -6.37 -5.84
CA TYR A 279 9.07 -5.31 -5.24
C TYR A 279 8.48 -5.72 -3.89
N LEU A 280 7.82 -6.89 -3.79
CA LEU A 280 7.06 -7.27 -2.58
C LEU A 280 7.91 -7.75 -1.41
N SER A 281 9.15 -8.17 -1.69
CA SER A 281 10.13 -8.57 -0.67
C SER A 281 10.46 -7.43 0.30
N LYS A 282 10.24 -6.16 -0.08
CA LYS A 282 10.73 -5.00 0.68
C LYS A 282 9.63 -4.14 1.32
N LYS A 283 8.43 -4.11 0.74
CA LYS A 283 7.34 -3.21 1.15
C LYS A 283 5.99 -3.82 0.82
N ASP A 284 4.95 -3.36 1.52
CA ASP A 284 3.58 -3.57 1.07
C ASP A 284 3.29 -2.72 -0.17
N TYR A 285 2.56 -3.29 -1.12
CA TYR A 285 2.19 -2.65 -2.37
C TYR A 285 0.67 -2.56 -2.51
N LEU A 286 0.26 -1.53 -3.24
CA LEU A 286 -1.09 -1.34 -3.73
C LEU A 286 -1.13 -1.69 -5.21
N ILE A 287 -2.29 -2.19 -5.65
CA ILE A 287 -2.68 -2.26 -7.05
C ILE A 287 -3.84 -1.30 -7.30
N GLN A 288 -3.74 -0.52 -8.36
CA GLN A 288 -4.67 0.55 -8.70
C GLN A 288 -5.01 0.45 -10.19
N GLN A 289 -6.25 0.76 -10.56
CA GLN A 289 -6.64 0.87 -11.98
C GLN A 289 -5.77 1.91 -12.71
N LYS A 290 -5.30 1.60 -13.92
CA LYS A 290 -4.63 2.60 -14.77
C LYS A 290 -5.67 3.57 -15.34
N LEU A 291 -5.47 4.87 -15.12
CA LEU A 291 -6.34 5.90 -15.64
C LEU A 291 -5.94 6.30 -17.07
N PRO A 292 -6.90 6.49 -18.00
CA PRO A 292 -6.65 7.00 -19.35
C PRO A 292 -6.51 8.53 -19.31
N LEU A 293 -5.40 9.00 -18.73
CA LEU A 293 -5.12 10.42 -18.59
C LEU A 293 -5.05 11.10 -19.97
N ALA A 294 -5.51 12.35 -20.02
CA ALA A 294 -5.32 13.20 -21.17
C ALA A 294 -3.82 13.43 -21.41
N SER A 295 -3.49 13.78 -22.65
CA SER A 295 -2.12 13.80 -23.13
C SER A 295 -1.85 15.07 -23.93
N ILE A 296 -0.69 15.68 -23.70
CA ILE A 296 -0.14 16.76 -24.55
C ILE A 296 1.02 16.13 -25.32
N ASP A 297 1.03 16.27 -26.66
CA ASP A 297 2.04 15.67 -27.54
C ASP A 297 2.21 14.15 -27.34
N GLY A 298 1.11 13.45 -27.07
CA GLY A 298 1.10 12.01 -26.79
C GLY A 298 1.67 11.61 -25.41
N CYS A 299 2.10 12.57 -24.59
CA CYS A 299 2.62 12.33 -23.24
C CYS A 299 1.51 12.57 -22.20
N PRO A 300 1.28 11.63 -21.25
CA PRO A 300 0.24 11.78 -20.25
C PRO A 300 0.52 12.96 -19.32
N MET A 301 -0.54 13.60 -18.85
CA MET A 301 -0.45 14.74 -17.94
C MET A 301 -1.34 14.58 -16.70
N ASP A 302 -0.95 15.24 -15.62
CA ASP A 302 -1.79 15.45 -14.44
C ASP A 302 -1.61 16.88 -13.90
N VAL A 303 -2.60 17.33 -13.13
CA VAL A 303 -2.62 18.64 -12.49
C VAL A 303 -2.11 18.51 -11.07
N ARG A 304 -1.00 19.18 -10.75
CA ARG A 304 -0.58 19.39 -9.36
C ARG A 304 -1.39 20.53 -8.77
N VAL A 305 -2.16 20.23 -7.71
CA VAL A 305 -2.94 21.22 -6.96
C VAL A 305 -2.39 21.33 -5.55
N ILE A 306 -2.00 22.54 -5.12
CA ILE A 306 -1.61 22.81 -3.74
C ILE A 306 -2.80 23.40 -3.00
N THR A 307 -3.19 22.74 -1.91
CA THR A 307 -4.14 23.28 -0.94
C THR A 307 -3.42 23.59 0.36
N GLN A 308 -3.76 24.71 1.00
CA GLN A 308 -3.26 25.11 2.30
C GLN A 308 -4.42 25.48 3.22
N LYS A 309 -4.23 25.24 4.52
CA LYS A 309 -5.16 25.70 5.55
C LYS A 309 -4.73 27.10 5.98
N CYS A 310 -5.57 28.09 5.69
CA CYS A 310 -5.36 29.49 6.05
C CYS A 310 -6.56 29.98 6.86
N ASN A 311 -6.34 30.55 8.05
CA ASN A 311 -7.43 30.98 8.95
C ASN A 311 -8.46 29.87 9.22
N SER A 312 -7.99 28.63 9.42
CA SER A 312 -8.80 27.42 9.61
C SER A 312 -9.60 26.93 8.40
N GLU A 313 -9.51 27.58 7.24
CA GLU A 313 -10.17 27.16 6.00
C GLU A 313 -9.18 26.61 4.98
N TRP A 314 -9.56 25.53 4.32
CA TRP A 314 -8.78 24.96 3.21
C TRP A 314 -9.03 25.74 1.93
N ILE A 315 -7.96 26.28 1.35
CA ILE A 315 -7.98 27.01 0.07
C ILE A 315 -6.99 26.41 -0.92
N VAL A 316 -7.27 26.56 -2.21
CA VAL A 316 -6.30 26.24 -3.27
C VAL A 316 -5.37 27.44 -3.46
N THR A 317 -4.07 27.23 -3.35
CA THR A 317 -3.05 28.31 -3.41
C THR A 317 -2.16 28.23 -4.64
N GLY A 318 -2.18 27.11 -5.36
CA GLY A 318 -1.49 27.01 -6.64
C GLY A 318 -1.85 25.77 -7.43
N LYS A 319 -1.78 25.89 -8.75
CA LYS A 319 -2.02 24.82 -9.73
C LYS A 319 -0.95 24.87 -10.80
N LEU A 320 -0.50 23.70 -11.25
CA LEU A 320 0.29 23.55 -12.48
C LEU A 320 0.03 22.21 -13.12
N VAL A 321 0.39 22.04 -14.38
CA VAL A 321 0.30 20.77 -15.09
C VAL A 321 1.68 20.17 -15.29
N LYS A 322 1.82 18.89 -14.94
CA LYS A 322 3.01 18.08 -15.20
C LYS A 322 2.76 17.23 -16.43
N VAL A 323 3.53 17.44 -17.49
CA VAL A 323 3.54 16.54 -18.65
C VAL A 323 4.70 15.56 -18.48
N ALA A 324 4.39 14.27 -18.50
CA ALA A 324 5.40 13.22 -18.37
C ALA A 324 6.47 13.33 -19.46
N ALA A 325 7.70 12.91 -19.15
CA ALA A 325 8.71 12.71 -20.18
C ALA A 325 8.30 11.60 -21.15
N LYS A 326 8.77 11.70 -22.40
CA LYS A 326 8.57 10.66 -23.41
C LYS A 326 8.94 9.27 -22.86
N ASP A 327 8.09 8.29 -23.16
CA ASP A 327 8.18 6.90 -22.69
C ASP A 327 8.07 6.67 -21.18
N PHE A 328 7.76 7.68 -20.35
CA PHE A 328 7.43 7.46 -18.94
C PHE A 328 5.94 7.20 -18.72
N ILE A 329 5.64 6.30 -17.79
CA ILE A 329 4.27 5.98 -17.34
C ILE A 329 3.72 6.91 -16.26
N ILE A 330 4.60 7.67 -15.61
CA ILE A 330 4.30 8.60 -14.53
C ILE A 330 4.86 9.99 -14.83
N THR A 331 4.16 11.01 -14.36
CA THR A 331 4.47 12.44 -14.55
C THR A 331 5.51 12.97 -13.57
N ASN A 332 5.94 12.19 -12.57
CA ASN A 332 6.91 12.64 -11.58
C ASN A 332 8.28 12.97 -12.20
N ALA A 333 8.61 12.35 -13.34
CA ALA A 333 9.68 12.79 -14.21
C ALA A 333 9.11 13.75 -15.29
N ALA A 334 8.58 14.89 -14.86
CA ALA A 334 7.95 15.85 -15.77
C ALA A 334 8.99 16.44 -16.72
N GLN A 335 8.74 16.36 -18.02
CA GLN A 335 9.56 17.02 -19.03
C GLN A 335 9.13 18.47 -19.23
N LYS A 336 7.82 18.73 -19.16
CA LYS A 336 7.24 20.08 -19.30
C LYS A 336 6.41 20.38 -18.06
N LEU A 337 6.57 21.60 -17.53
CA LEU A 337 5.70 22.19 -16.53
C LEU A 337 4.94 23.32 -17.22
N LEU A 338 3.62 23.30 -17.11
CA LEU A 338 2.74 24.29 -17.72
C LEU A 338 1.89 24.94 -16.63
N THR A 339 1.47 26.18 -16.88
CA THR A 339 0.33 26.75 -16.17
C THR A 339 -0.91 25.91 -16.50
N TYR A 340 -1.94 25.97 -15.65
CA TYR A 340 -3.18 25.24 -15.93
C TYR A 340 -3.83 25.79 -17.21
N GLU A 341 -3.82 27.10 -17.38
CA GLU A 341 -4.39 27.82 -18.51
C GLU A 341 -3.73 27.42 -19.82
N ASP A 342 -2.39 27.33 -19.87
CA ASP A 342 -1.67 26.97 -21.09
C ASP A 342 -1.84 25.49 -21.43
N ALA A 343 -1.81 24.60 -20.44
CA ALA A 343 -2.08 23.19 -20.67
C ALA A 343 -3.47 22.95 -21.25
N ILE A 344 -4.48 23.65 -20.75
CA ILE A 344 -5.86 23.51 -21.24
C ILE A 344 -6.01 24.04 -22.67
N LYS A 345 -5.29 25.09 -23.06
CA LYS A 345 -5.22 25.54 -24.47
C LYS A 345 -4.58 24.47 -25.37
N ASP A 346 -3.46 23.89 -24.95
CA ASP A 346 -2.72 22.86 -25.71
C ASP A 346 -3.52 21.56 -25.91
N LEU A 347 -4.43 21.26 -24.97
CA LEU A 347 -5.15 19.99 -24.92
C LEU A 347 -6.32 19.85 -25.91
N ASP A 348 -6.74 20.93 -26.56
CA ASP A 348 -7.98 21.02 -27.36
C ASP A 348 -9.17 20.34 -26.66
N ILE A 349 -9.27 20.48 -25.33
CA ILE A 349 -10.45 20.07 -24.53
C ILE A 349 -11.61 21.07 -24.77
N SER A 350 -11.67 21.70 -25.94
CA SER A 350 -12.63 22.75 -26.35
C SER A 350 -14.11 22.35 -26.21
N GLN A 351 -14.40 21.07 -25.99
CA GLN A 351 -15.74 20.57 -25.67
C GLN A 351 -16.19 20.81 -24.22
N PHE A 352 -15.33 21.29 -23.32
CA PHE A 352 -15.70 21.56 -21.91
C PHE A 352 -15.60 23.05 -21.58
N ASN A 353 -16.51 23.51 -20.72
CA ASN A 353 -16.39 24.81 -20.10
C ASN A 353 -15.24 24.75 -19.08
N ASN A 354 -14.05 25.21 -19.49
CA ASN A 354 -12.79 25.12 -18.74
C ASN A 354 -12.91 25.68 -17.31
N ASN A 355 -13.63 26.80 -17.14
CA ASN A 355 -13.87 27.40 -15.83
C ASN A 355 -14.67 26.46 -14.91
N LYS A 356 -15.61 25.69 -15.45
CA LYS A 356 -16.36 24.69 -14.66
C LYS A 356 -15.49 23.51 -14.25
N LEU A 357 -14.56 23.08 -15.12
CA LEU A 357 -13.63 21.98 -14.81
C LEU A 357 -12.69 22.39 -13.66
N GLU A 358 -12.11 23.57 -13.76
CA GLU A 358 -11.19 24.10 -12.76
C GLU A 358 -11.85 24.26 -11.39
N GLN A 359 -13.01 24.92 -11.33
CA GLN A 359 -13.77 25.07 -10.08
C GLN A 359 -14.16 23.72 -9.49
N LYS A 360 -14.42 22.71 -10.33
CA LYS A 360 -14.73 21.36 -9.86
C LYS A 360 -13.50 20.68 -9.27
N ILE A 361 -12.32 20.82 -9.88
CA ILE A 361 -11.05 20.35 -9.32
C ILE A 361 -10.82 21.00 -7.95
N ASP A 362 -10.98 22.32 -7.84
CA ASP A 362 -10.76 23.05 -6.59
C ASP A 362 -11.69 22.55 -5.47
N ARG A 363 -12.99 22.39 -5.76
CA ARG A 363 -13.97 21.85 -4.80
C ARG A 363 -13.63 20.43 -4.36
N ILE A 364 -13.20 19.56 -5.29
CA ILE A 364 -12.80 18.19 -4.97
C ILE A 364 -11.57 18.20 -4.07
N CYS A 365 -10.54 18.99 -4.40
CA CYS A 365 -9.32 19.09 -3.61
C CYS A 365 -9.60 19.63 -2.19
N ILE A 366 -10.38 20.70 -2.06
CA ILE A 366 -10.76 21.26 -0.73
C ILE A 366 -11.53 20.22 0.09
N THR A 367 -12.48 19.51 -0.53
CA THR A 367 -13.24 18.45 0.16
C THR A 367 -12.32 17.31 0.58
N ALA A 368 -11.37 16.91 -0.29
CA ALA A 368 -10.38 15.90 0.02
C ALA A 368 -9.43 16.34 1.14
N SER A 369 -9.02 17.61 1.20
CA SER A 369 -8.18 18.13 2.28
C SER A 369 -8.88 18.07 3.63
N ARG A 370 -10.15 18.49 3.70
CA ARG A 370 -10.97 18.37 4.91
C ARG A 370 -11.08 16.91 5.36
N GLN A 371 -11.36 16.00 4.42
CA GLN A 371 -11.46 14.57 4.75
C GLN A 371 -10.12 13.99 5.24
N LEU A 372 -9.00 14.34 4.60
CA LEU A 372 -7.67 13.86 5.01
C LEU A 372 -7.20 14.48 6.33
N GLU A 373 -7.66 15.69 6.65
CA GLU A 373 -7.41 16.35 7.93
C GLU A 373 -8.02 15.58 9.09
N HIS A 374 -9.20 14.97 8.91
CA HIS A 374 -9.77 14.10 9.94
C HIS A 374 -8.80 12.97 10.30
N ASN A 375 -8.08 12.42 9.33
CA ASN A 375 -7.09 11.35 9.53
C ASN A 375 -5.74 11.88 10.09
N ASN A 376 -5.46 13.18 9.97
CA ASN A 376 -4.19 13.77 10.42
C ASN A 376 -4.35 15.27 10.69
N GLU A 377 -4.71 15.62 11.92
CA GLU A 377 -4.99 17.00 12.35
C GLU A 377 -3.79 17.96 12.21
N GLU A 378 -2.56 17.42 12.12
CA GLU A 378 -1.35 18.23 11.98
C GLU A 378 -1.12 18.73 10.53
N ILE A 379 -1.90 18.27 9.55
CA ILE A 379 -1.70 18.68 8.15
C ILE A 379 -2.29 20.07 7.88
N HIS A 380 -1.47 20.90 7.26
CA HIS A 380 -1.82 22.28 6.89
C HIS A 380 -1.52 22.57 5.41
N ILE A 381 -0.92 21.60 4.71
CA ILE A 381 -0.64 21.66 3.28
C ILE A 381 -0.76 20.27 2.65
N ILE A 382 -1.38 20.20 1.47
CA ILE A 382 -1.47 18.98 0.68
C ILE A 382 -1.23 19.33 -0.79
N GLY A 383 -0.34 18.58 -1.44
CA GLY A 383 -0.22 18.61 -2.89
C GLY A 383 -0.90 17.40 -3.52
N PHE A 384 -2.04 17.62 -4.15
CA PHE A 384 -2.75 16.60 -4.89
C PHE A 384 -2.21 16.45 -6.31
N ASP A 385 -2.07 15.21 -6.75
CA ASP A 385 -1.90 14.87 -8.15
C ASP A 385 -3.28 14.48 -8.70
N ILE A 386 -3.83 15.32 -9.59
CA ILE A 386 -5.18 15.19 -10.15
C ILE A 386 -5.11 14.76 -11.60
N GLY A 387 -5.59 13.55 -11.88
CA GLY A 387 -5.75 13.03 -13.22
C GLY A 387 -6.99 13.61 -13.90
N VAL A 388 -6.83 14.07 -15.14
CA VAL A 388 -7.95 14.48 -16.00
C VAL A 388 -7.91 13.61 -17.25
N THR A 389 -9.04 12.99 -17.61
CA THR A 389 -9.19 12.20 -18.84
C THR A 389 -9.58 13.10 -20.02
N ARG A 390 -9.48 12.61 -21.27
CA ARG A 390 -9.97 13.35 -22.44
C ARG A 390 -11.46 13.68 -22.39
N GLN A 391 -12.24 12.89 -21.64
CA GLN A 391 -13.67 13.10 -21.40
C GLN A 391 -13.95 14.04 -20.21
N GLY A 392 -12.93 14.72 -19.66
CA GLY A 392 -13.10 15.65 -18.53
C GLY A 392 -13.41 14.97 -17.19
N LEU A 393 -13.30 13.63 -17.10
CA LEU A 393 -13.41 12.94 -15.82
C LEU A 393 -12.18 13.25 -14.95
N ILE A 394 -12.43 13.56 -13.68
CA ILE A 394 -11.44 13.97 -12.69
C ILE A 394 -11.15 12.79 -11.75
N TRP A 395 -9.89 12.60 -11.41
CA TRP A 395 -9.44 11.57 -10.49
C TRP A 395 -8.40 12.12 -9.51
N VAL A 396 -8.57 11.88 -8.21
CA VAL A 396 -7.53 12.15 -7.21
C VAL A 396 -6.59 10.95 -7.17
N ILE A 397 -5.38 11.11 -7.71
CA ILE A 397 -4.40 10.01 -7.83
C ILE A 397 -3.64 9.81 -6.51
N GLU A 398 -3.22 10.92 -5.89
CA GLU A 398 -2.41 10.94 -4.67
C GLU A 398 -2.55 12.29 -3.93
N GLY A 399 -2.48 12.28 -2.59
CA GLY A 399 -2.40 13.47 -1.74
C GLY A 399 -1.11 13.50 -0.91
N ASN A 400 -0.18 14.39 -1.26
CA ASN A 400 1.12 14.49 -0.61
C ASN A 400 1.10 15.50 0.55
N TYR A 401 1.33 15.05 1.79
CA TYR A 401 1.37 15.92 2.98
C TYR A 401 2.66 16.77 3.09
N LYS A 402 3.67 16.47 2.26
CA LYS A 402 4.91 17.24 2.14
C LYS A 402 5.20 17.47 0.66
N PRO A 403 4.40 18.29 -0.04
CA PRO A 403 4.53 18.43 -1.46
C PRO A 403 5.82 19.17 -1.82
N ASP A 404 6.47 18.74 -2.90
CA ASP A 404 7.58 19.47 -3.50
C ASP A 404 7.04 20.72 -4.21
N LEU A 405 7.46 21.90 -3.74
CA LEU A 405 7.07 23.20 -4.25
C LEU A 405 8.05 23.76 -5.29
N SER A 406 9.21 23.13 -5.48
CA SER A 406 10.26 23.62 -6.40
C SER A 406 9.78 23.69 -7.84
N MET A 407 8.83 22.83 -8.23
CA MET A 407 8.19 22.86 -9.55
C MET A 407 7.47 24.18 -9.84
N PHE A 408 6.86 24.81 -8.84
CA PHE A 408 6.22 26.13 -9.00
C PHE A 408 7.26 27.23 -9.18
N TYR A 409 8.41 27.12 -8.50
CA TYR A 409 9.53 28.03 -8.70
C TYR A 409 10.16 27.91 -10.09
N ARG A 410 9.98 26.78 -10.79
CA ARG A 410 10.50 26.55 -12.14
C ARG A 410 9.63 27.12 -13.27
N LEU A 411 8.39 27.55 -12.98
CA LEU A 411 7.56 28.27 -13.94
C LEU A 411 8.17 29.65 -14.23
N ASP A 412 7.99 30.19 -15.43
CA ASP A 412 8.53 31.50 -15.78
C ASP A 412 7.87 32.62 -14.95
N ASP A 413 6.54 32.59 -14.84
CA ASP A 413 5.79 33.44 -13.92
C ASP A 413 5.88 32.91 -12.48
N LYS A 414 6.46 33.73 -11.59
CA LYS A 414 6.65 33.39 -10.17
C LYS A 414 5.44 33.69 -9.30
N THR A 415 4.38 34.31 -9.85
CA THR A 415 3.16 34.68 -9.11
C THR A 415 2.59 33.50 -8.33
N ILE A 416 2.47 32.32 -8.96
CA ILE A 416 1.91 31.13 -8.30
C ILE A 416 2.78 30.69 -7.11
N TYR A 417 4.10 30.65 -7.29
CA TYR A 417 5.04 30.29 -6.20
C TYR A 417 4.99 31.30 -5.04
N GLN A 418 4.89 32.59 -5.35
CA GLN A 418 4.76 33.64 -4.34
C GLN A 418 3.45 33.52 -3.56
N ASN A 419 2.33 33.18 -4.22
CA ASN A 419 1.04 32.96 -3.55
C ASN A 419 1.08 31.78 -2.57
N ILE A 420 1.63 30.63 -3.00
CA ILE A 420 1.84 29.47 -2.13
C ILE A 420 2.69 29.85 -0.90
N SER A 421 3.76 30.62 -1.13
CA SER A 421 4.69 31.02 -0.07
C SER A 421 4.06 31.96 0.96
N LYS A 422 3.25 32.94 0.51
CA LYS A 422 2.52 33.88 1.38
C LYS A 422 1.49 33.14 2.24
N ALA A 423 0.73 32.23 1.64
CA ALA A 423 -0.28 31.44 2.35
C ALA A 423 0.30 30.51 3.44
N ARG A 424 1.62 30.26 3.44
CA ARG A 424 2.31 29.47 4.49
C ARG A 424 2.64 30.29 5.74
N GLN A 425 2.67 31.61 5.62
CA GLN A 425 3.03 32.53 6.72
C GLN A 425 1.82 32.99 7.54
N VAL A 426 0.62 32.58 7.14
CA VAL A 426 -0.69 32.86 7.75
C VAL A 426 -1.26 31.54 8.23
#